data_AF-A0A9E3XUT4-F1
#
_entry.id   AF-A0A9E3XUT4-F1
#
_cell.length_a   1.000
_cell.length_b   1.000
_cell.length_c   1.000
_cell.angle_alpha   90.00
_cell.angle_beta   90.00
_cell.angle_gamma   90.00
#
_symmetry.space_group_name_H-M   'P 1'
#
loop_
_entity.id
_entity.type
_entity.pdbx_description
1 polymer ?
#
loop_
_entity_poly.entity_id
_entity_poly.type
_entity_poly.pdbx_seq_one_letter_code
_entity_poly.pdbx_strand_id
1 'polypeptide(L)'
;MRAVALVVLAVAPLLRPRWRWLVGAAAGTALVRDVWPQLGSPSGQRWSAAATAVALSSLAAWTLPRHTAAAAQWAGWRWAALLGAAAGAFACVPETDQFREVAVVVGAGLVAEAWMVAVGRPPLPASVQVAAWGLVAWAALYGASGRGSAVVGALFALVAPVAAGVAARQGGRVAAMVAGVWVVAGVAVARTGGIAEATRPAVVAAVVAGMAAGVATGAVVISAARWRLARSPRSAG
;
A
#
# COMPACT_ATOMS: atom_id res chain seq x y z
N MET A 1 4.74 -20.94 6.43
CA MET A 1 3.37 -20.42 6.19
C MET A 1 3.36 -19.17 5.31
N ARG A 2 4.41 -18.33 5.34
CA ARG A 2 4.62 -17.15 4.47
C ARG A 2 4.28 -17.34 2.99
N ALA A 3 4.92 -18.31 2.33
CA ALA A 3 4.70 -18.56 0.90
C ALA A 3 3.22 -18.85 0.58
N VAL A 4 2.54 -19.59 1.46
CA VAL A 4 1.11 -19.89 1.29
C VAL A 4 0.27 -18.61 1.39
N ALA A 5 0.52 -17.74 2.37
CA ALA A 5 -0.19 -16.47 2.50
C ALA A 5 0.00 -15.55 1.27
N LEU A 6 1.23 -15.49 0.75
CA LEU A 6 1.56 -14.73 -0.45
C LEU A 6 0.89 -15.32 -1.71
N VAL A 7 0.87 -16.64 -1.84
CA VAL A 7 0.15 -17.33 -2.93
C VAL A 7 -1.36 -17.08 -2.84
N VAL A 8 -1.95 -17.15 -1.65
CA VAL A 8 -3.37 -16.87 -1.44
C VAL A 8 -3.70 -15.41 -1.80
N LEU A 9 -2.84 -14.46 -1.43
CA LEU A 9 -2.96 -13.05 -1.86
C LEU A 9 -2.83 -12.90 -3.37
N ALA A 10 -1.91 -13.62 -4.02
CA ALA A 10 -1.72 -13.58 -5.46
C ALA A 10 -2.93 -14.14 -6.23
N VAL A 11 -3.66 -15.09 -5.65
CA VAL A 11 -4.86 -15.70 -6.24
C VAL A 11 -6.11 -14.83 -6.02
N ALA A 12 -6.17 -14.02 -4.95
CA ALA A 12 -7.34 -13.19 -4.63
C ALA A 12 -7.88 -12.35 -5.80
N PRO A 13 -7.03 -11.72 -6.65
CA PRO A 13 -7.48 -10.95 -7.81
C PRO A 13 -8.24 -11.76 -8.87
N LEU A 14 -7.96 -13.07 -8.96
CA LEU A 14 -8.58 -14.00 -9.92
C LEU A 14 -10.01 -14.38 -9.53
N LEU A 15 -10.39 -14.13 -8.27
CA LEU A 15 -11.70 -14.50 -7.74
C LEU A 15 -12.77 -13.45 -8.06
N ARG A 16 -14.04 -13.88 -7.97
CA ARG A 16 -15.19 -12.96 -8.08
C ARG A 16 -15.10 -11.84 -7.04
N PRO A 17 -15.58 -10.63 -7.33
CA PRO A 17 -15.42 -9.46 -6.44
C PRO A 17 -15.85 -9.70 -4.98
N ARG A 18 -16.95 -10.45 -4.79
CA ARG A 18 -17.49 -10.79 -3.47
C ARG A 18 -16.64 -11.75 -2.64
N TRP A 19 -15.60 -12.36 -3.20
CA TRP A 19 -14.70 -13.29 -2.47
C TRP A 19 -13.33 -12.68 -2.19
N ARG A 20 -12.96 -11.60 -2.90
CA ARG A 20 -11.62 -10.99 -2.81
C ARG A 20 -11.28 -10.49 -1.41
N TRP A 21 -12.23 -9.82 -0.76
CA TRP A 21 -12.09 -9.32 0.60
C TRP A 21 -11.92 -10.46 1.62
N LEU A 22 -12.67 -11.55 1.48
CA LEU A 22 -12.55 -12.73 2.36
C LEU A 22 -11.19 -13.42 2.20
N VAL A 23 -10.70 -13.55 0.96
CA VAL A 23 -9.38 -14.14 0.69
C VAL A 23 -8.26 -13.21 1.13
N GLY A 24 -8.41 -11.90 0.93
CA GLY A 24 -7.50 -10.90 1.48
C GLY A 24 -7.47 -10.91 3.01
N ALA A 25 -8.62 -11.09 3.66
CA ALA A 25 -8.71 -11.22 5.11
C ALA A 25 -8.01 -12.50 5.59
N ALA A 26 -8.30 -13.65 4.98
CA ALA A 26 -7.69 -14.93 5.33
C ALA A 26 -6.16 -14.89 5.18
N ALA A 27 -5.67 -14.31 4.09
CA ALA A 27 -4.23 -14.16 3.88
C ALA A 27 -3.60 -13.13 4.83
N GLY A 28 -4.28 -12.02 5.10
CA GLY A 28 -3.87 -11.06 6.13
C GLY A 28 -3.76 -11.71 7.51
N THR A 29 -4.72 -12.56 7.88
CA THR A 29 -4.67 -13.34 9.12
C THR A 29 -3.49 -14.31 9.11
N ALA A 30 -3.18 -14.95 7.98
CA ALA A 30 -2.04 -15.83 7.86
C ALA A 30 -0.70 -15.07 7.98
N LEU A 31 -0.58 -13.86 7.41
CA LEU A 31 0.59 -12.99 7.58
C LEU A 31 0.75 -12.58 9.03
N VAL A 32 -0.32 -12.11 9.67
CA VAL A 32 -0.33 -11.74 11.09
C VAL A 32 0.06 -12.93 11.97
N ARG A 33 -0.50 -14.11 11.73
CA ARG A 33 -0.19 -15.32 12.50
C ARG A 33 1.30 -15.67 12.44
N ASP A 34 1.94 -15.46 11.28
CA ASP A 34 3.36 -15.75 11.08
C ASP A 34 4.27 -14.82 11.89
N VAL A 35 3.89 -13.54 12.04
CA VAL A 35 4.64 -12.55 12.82
C VAL A 35 4.15 -12.39 14.27
N TRP A 36 3.04 -13.06 14.63
CA TRP A 36 2.38 -12.92 15.93
C TRP A 36 3.30 -13.14 17.13
N PRO A 37 4.18 -14.15 17.15
CA PRO A 37 5.10 -14.36 18.28
C PRO A 37 6.12 -13.23 18.45
N GLN A 38 6.41 -12.46 17.40
CA GLN A 38 7.43 -11.41 17.38
C GLN A 38 6.87 -10.02 17.72
N LEU A 39 5.54 -9.83 17.66
CA LEU A 39 4.90 -8.57 18.02
C LEU A 39 5.03 -8.31 19.53
N GLY A 40 6.17 -7.83 20.02
CA GLY A 40 6.53 -7.73 21.45
C GLY A 40 5.66 -6.85 22.40
N SER A 41 4.46 -6.42 22.00
CA SER A 41 3.65 -5.42 22.74
C SER A 41 2.66 -5.99 23.79
N PRO A 42 2.18 -5.25 24.79
CA PRO A 42 1.00 -5.64 25.59
C PRO A 42 -0.23 -5.98 24.73
N SER A 43 -1.08 -6.87 25.23
CA SER A 43 -2.15 -7.57 24.49
C SER A 43 -3.03 -6.66 23.62
N GLY A 44 -3.46 -5.49 24.13
CA GLY A 44 -4.33 -4.56 23.40
C GLY A 44 -3.74 -3.97 22.11
N GLN A 45 -2.45 -3.65 22.10
CA GLN A 45 -1.76 -3.08 20.92
C GLN A 45 -1.43 -4.15 19.86
N ARG A 46 -1.26 -5.42 20.26
CA ARG A 46 -1.09 -6.55 19.33
C ARG A 46 -2.33 -6.76 18.48
N TRP A 47 -3.50 -6.69 19.11
CA TRP A 47 -4.79 -6.91 18.44
C TRP A 47 -5.13 -5.81 17.44
N SER A 48 -4.85 -4.53 17.77
CA SER A 48 -5.08 -3.44 16.83
C SER A 48 -4.17 -3.54 15.60
N ALA A 49 -2.88 -3.83 15.79
CA ALA A 49 -1.95 -4.04 14.68
C ALA A 49 -2.38 -5.19 13.76
N ALA A 50 -2.81 -6.31 14.35
CA ALA A 50 -3.36 -7.45 13.60
C ALA A 50 -4.63 -7.09 12.83
N ALA A 51 -5.59 -6.42 13.48
CA ALA A 51 -6.82 -5.99 12.83
C ALA A 51 -6.53 -5.04 11.65
N THR A 52 -5.60 -4.10 11.83
CA THR A 52 -5.17 -3.18 10.77
C THR A 52 -4.51 -3.93 9.60
N ALA A 53 -3.60 -4.87 9.87
CA ALA A 53 -2.94 -5.66 8.83
C ALA A 53 -3.95 -6.49 8.02
N VAL A 54 -4.92 -7.12 8.70
CA VAL A 54 -6.02 -7.87 8.05
C VAL A 54 -6.90 -6.95 7.21
N ALA A 55 -7.28 -5.79 7.75
CA ALA A 55 -8.09 -4.80 7.04
C ALA A 55 -7.37 -4.28 5.79
N LEU A 56 -6.09 -3.93 5.91
CA LEU A 56 -5.27 -3.47 4.78
C LEU A 56 -5.11 -4.56 3.72
N SER A 57 -4.91 -5.81 4.11
CA SER A 57 -4.82 -6.95 3.18
C SER A 57 -6.13 -7.17 2.42
N SER A 58 -7.26 -7.05 3.12
CA SER A 58 -8.60 -7.16 2.54
C SER A 58 -8.88 -6.02 1.56
N LEU A 59 -8.51 -4.80 1.93
CA LEU A 59 -8.64 -3.62 1.08
C LEU A 59 -7.73 -3.73 -0.14
N ALA A 60 -6.47 -4.11 0.02
CA ALA A 60 -5.54 -4.32 -1.07
C ALA A 60 -6.03 -5.36 -2.08
N ALA A 61 -6.53 -6.51 -1.61
CA ALA A 61 -7.12 -7.54 -2.47
C ALA A 61 -8.38 -7.06 -3.23
N TRP A 62 -9.09 -6.08 -2.68
CA TRP A 62 -10.30 -5.53 -3.30
C TRP A 62 -10.03 -4.37 -4.25
N THR A 63 -9.17 -3.43 -3.87
CA THR A 63 -8.84 -2.23 -4.65
C THR A 63 -7.89 -2.58 -5.78
N LEU A 64 -6.73 -3.19 -5.48
CA LEU A 64 -5.62 -3.35 -6.43
C LEU A 64 -6.01 -4.00 -7.77
N PRO A 65 -6.89 -5.02 -7.81
CA PRO A 65 -7.33 -5.64 -9.07
C PRO A 65 -8.26 -4.79 -9.91
N ARG A 66 -8.93 -3.79 -9.34
CA ARG A 66 -9.81 -2.89 -10.10
C ARG A 66 -9.04 -1.83 -10.88
N HIS A 67 -7.72 -1.75 -10.72
CA HIS A 67 -6.85 -0.76 -11.36
C HIS A 67 -6.33 -1.21 -12.73
N THR A 68 -6.23 -2.52 -12.99
CA THR A 68 -5.75 -3.05 -14.27
C THR A 68 -6.73 -2.85 -15.43
N ALA A 69 -8.03 -2.72 -15.13
CA ALA A 69 -9.06 -2.50 -16.15
C ALA A 69 -9.24 -1.03 -16.56
N ALA A 70 -8.76 -0.07 -15.76
CA ALA A 70 -9.11 1.35 -15.89
C ALA A 70 -7.97 2.29 -16.34
N ALA A 71 -6.73 1.80 -16.46
CA ALA A 71 -5.58 2.67 -16.69
C ALA A 71 -4.69 2.16 -17.84
N ALA A 72 -5.01 2.57 -19.07
CA ALA A 72 -4.21 2.30 -20.26
C ALA A 72 -2.95 3.19 -20.38
N GLN A 73 -2.72 4.17 -19.51
CA GLN A 73 -1.79 5.28 -19.83
C GLN A 73 -0.56 5.46 -18.94
N TRP A 74 -0.47 4.80 -17.78
CA TRP A 74 0.81 4.53 -17.08
C TRP A 74 0.54 3.77 -15.78
N ALA A 75 1.09 2.58 -15.62
CA ALA A 75 0.90 1.74 -14.42
C ALA A 75 2.08 1.83 -13.43
N GLY A 76 3.22 2.40 -13.84
CA GLY A 76 4.46 2.45 -13.03
C GLY A 76 4.35 3.14 -11.68
N TRP A 77 3.34 4.01 -11.48
CA TRP A 77 3.06 4.61 -10.17
C TRP A 77 2.73 3.56 -9.10
N ARG A 78 2.21 2.38 -9.47
CA ARG A 78 1.84 1.31 -8.54
C ARG A 78 3.08 0.72 -7.88
N TRP A 79 4.09 0.42 -8.69
CA TRP A 79 5.38 -0.05 -8.22
C TRP A 79 6.16 1.05 -7.49
N ALA A 80 6.08 2.29 -7.95
CA ALA A 80 6.66 3.43 -7.23
C ALA A 80 6.02 3.62 -5.84
N ALA A 81 4.71 3.44 -5.71
CA ALA A 81 4.01 3.49 -4.42
C ALA A 81 4.45 2.35 -3.49
N LEU A 82 4.65 1.15 -4.02
CA LEU A 82 5.19 0.01 -3.26
C LEU A 82 6.64 0.24 -2.82
N LEU A 83 7.50 0.80 -3.68
CA LEU A 83 8.86 1.18 -3.31
C LEU A 83 8.86 2.27 -2.23
N GLY A 84 7.99 3.28 -2.36
CA GLY A 84 7.83 4.31 -1.35
C GLY A 84 7.36 3.76 -0.01
N ALA A 85 6.42 2.81 -0.02
CA ALA A 85 5.97 2.11 1.19
C ALA A 85 7.09 1.27 1.82
N ALA A 86 7.87 0.54 1.01
CA ALA A 86 9.02 -0.23 1.46
C ALA A 86 10.11 0.67 2.05
N ALA A 87 10.43 1.81 1.40
CA ALA A 87 11.37 2.80 1.89
C ALA A 87 10.92 3.43 3.21
N GLY A 88 9.62 3.75 3.34
CA GLY A 88 9.03 4.20 4.59
C GLY A 88 9.20 3.15 5.70
N ALA A 89 8.82 1.91 5.44
CA ALA A 89 8.96 0.83 6.42
C ALA A 89 10.43 0.58 6.81
N PHE A 90 11.37 0.65 5.86
CA PHE A 90 12.81 0.60 6.14
C PHE A 90 13.28 1.77 7.01
N ALA A 91 12.76 2.98 6.79
CA ALA A 91 13.10 4.15 7.60
C ALA A 91 12.62 4.03 9.07
N CYS A 92 11.65 3.15 9.35
CA CYS A 92 11.30 2.78 10.73
C CYS A 92 12.37 1.91 11.39
N VAL A 93 12.88 0.89 10.70
CA VAL A 93 13.80 -0.13 11.22
C VAL A 93 14.87 -0.46 10.18
N PRO A 94 15.90 0.39 10.03
CA PRO A 94 16.92 0.23 9.01
C PRO A 94 17.84 -0.98 9.26
N GLU A 95 17.81 -1.56 10.45
CA GLU A 95 18.65 -2.70 10.86
C GLU A 95 18.20 -4.03 10.21
N THR A 96 17.15 -4.02 9.39
CA THR A 96 16.58 -5.25 8.82
C THR A 96 17.02 -5.48 7.37
N ASP A 97 17.86 -6.51 7.17
CA ASP A 97 18.42 -6.85 5.85
C ASP A 97 17.38 -7.24 4.79
N GLN A 98 16.22 -7.73 5.23
CA GLN A 98 15.12 -8.18 4.37
C GLN A 98 14.59 -7.09 3.42
N PHE A 99 14.72 -5.80 3.75
CA PHE A 99 14.26 -4.74 2.85
C PHE A 99 15.13 -4.60 1.60
N ARG A 100 16.38 -5.07 1.62
CA ARG A 100 17.22 -5.13 0.43
C ARG A 100 16.61 -6.08 -0.61
N GLU A 101 16.18 -7.26 -0.16
CA GLU A 101 15.54 -8.27 -1.01
C GLU A 101 14.18 -7.78 -1.51
N VAL A 102 13.37 -7.17 -0.64
CA VAL A 102 12.08 -6.58 -1.02
C VAL A 102 12.27 -5.47 -2.05
N ALA A 103 13.25 -4.59 -1.87
CA ALA A 103 13.55 -3.52 -2.82
C ALA A 103 13.95 -4.07 -4.19
N VAL A 104 14.74 -5.16 -4.23
CA VAL A 104 15.10 -5.84 -5.48
C VAL A 104 13.86 -6.41 -6.16
N VAL A 105 12.98 -7.12 -5.43
CA VAL A 105 11.76 -7.72 -6.01
C VAL A 105 10.81 -6.64 -6.55
N VAL A 106 10.55 -5.58 -5.76
CA VAL A 106 9.65 -4.50 -6.17
C VAL A 106 10.27 -3.67 -7.31
N GLY A 107 11.59 -3.44 -7.26
CA GLY A 107 12.34 -2.77 -8.32
C GLY A 107 12.33 -3.56 -9.63
N ALA A 108 12.50 -4.88 -9.57
CA ALA A 108 12.37 -5.75 -10.73
C ALA A 108 10.95 -5.69 -11.33
N GLY A 109 9.92 -5.64 -10.49
CA GLY A 109 8.53 -5.44 -10.93
C GLY A 109 8.32 -4.10 -11.65
N LEU A 110 8.90 -3.01 -11.13
CA LEU A 110 8.87 -1.69 -11.78
C LEU A 110 9.54 -1.73 -13.15
N VAL A 111 10.74 -2.30 -13.23
CA VAL A 111 11.52 -2.40 -14.47
C VAL A 111 10.79 -3.28 -15.50
N ALA A 112 10.27 -4.43 -15.07
CA ALA A 112 9.52 -5.34 -15.94
C ALA A 112 8.24 -4.66 -16.50
N GLU A 113 7.50 -3.93 -15.68
CA GLU A 113 6.32 -3.19 -16.13
C GLU A 113 6.68 -2.05 -17.08
N ALA A 114 7.73 -1.29 -16.79
CA ALA A 114 8.23 -0.24 -17.68
C ALA A 114 8.67 -0.81 -19.04
N TRP A 115 9.37 -1.94 -19.03
CA TRP A 115 9.80 -2.64 -20.24
C TRP A 115 8.60 -3.14 -21.06
N MET A 116 7.62 -3.78 -20.42
CA MET A 116 6.41 -4.24 -21.13
C MET A 116 5.65 -3.09 -21.77
N VAL A 117 5.49 -1.96 -21.07
CA VAL A 117 4.88 -0.77 -21.65
C VAL A 117 5.71 -0.26 -22.84
N ALA A 118 7.03 -0.23 -22.73
CA ALA A 118 7.92 0.20 -23.82
C ALA A 118 7.81 -0.69 -25.07
N VAL A 119 7.57 -2.00 -24.90
CA VAL A 119 7.37 -2.94 -26.02
C VAL A 119 5.91 -3.13 -26.42
N GLY A 120 5.00 -2.26 -25.95
CA GLY A 120 3.57 -2.29 -26.31
C GLY A 120 2.80 -3.50 -25.74
N ARG A 121 3.33 -4.15 -24.70
CA ARG A 121 2.69 -5.28 -24.00
C ARG A 121 1.79 -4.77 -22.87
N PRO A 122 0.76 -5.55 -22.48
CA PRO A 122 -0.07 -5.21 -21.33
C PRO A 122 0.78 -5.17 -20.05
N PRO A 123 0.41 -4.32 -19.07
CA PRO A 123 1.11 -4.23 -17.78
C PRO A 123 1.00 -5.53 -16.97
N LEU A 124 1.80 -5.64 -15.90
CA LEU A 124 1.78 -6.83 -15.03
C LEU A 124 0.38 -7.07 -14.46
N PRO A 125 -0.04 -8.35 -14.36
CA PRO A 125 -1.35 -8.68 -13.82
C PRO A 125 -1.45 -8.29 -12.35
N ALA A 126 -2.67 -7.97 -11.91
CA ALA A 126 -2.92 -7.52 -10.54
C ALA A 126 -2.46 -8.53 -9.46
N SER A 127 -2.45 -9.82 -9.78
CA SER A 127 -1.92 -10.89 -8.91
C SER A 127 -0.50 -10.61 -8.45
N VAL A 128 0.39 -10.23 -9.37
CA VAL A 128 1.79 -9.92 -9.07
C VAL A 128 1.87 -8.72 -8.13
N GLN A 129 1.01 -7.73 -8.32
CA GLN A 129 1.02 -6.54 -7.48
C GLN A 129 0.47 -6.76 -6.08
N VAL A 130 -0.59 -7.57 -5.93
CA VAL A 130 -1.10 -7.95 -4.61
C VAL A 130 -0.09 -8.83 -3.87
N ALA A 131 0.63 -9.70 -4.59
CA ALA A 131 1.73 -10.48 -4.02
C ALA A 131 2.88 -9.59 -3.56
N ALA A 132 3.32 -8.63 -4.38
CA ALA A 132 4.36 -7.67 -4.03
C ALA A 132 3.94 -6.81 -2.83
N TRP A 133 2.69 -6.35 -2.78
CA TRP A 133 2.14 -5.66 -1.61
C TRP A 133 2.19 -6.55 -0.35
N GLY A 134 1.79 -7.81 -0.45
CA GLY A 134 1.84 -8.77 0.65
C GLY A 134 3.26 -8.99 1.17
N LEU A 135 4.24 -9.04 0.27
CA LEU A 135 5.65 -9.14 0.63
C LEU A 135 6.14 -7.90 1.39
N VAL A 136 5.82 -6.69 0.90
CA VAL A 136 6.15 -5.42 1.58
C VAL A 136 5.46 -5.34 2.94
N ALA A 137 4.17 -5.72 3.02
CA ALA A 137 3.40 -5.72 4.26
C ALA A 137 3.98 -6.67 5.31
N TRP A 138 4.38 -7.87 4.88
CA TRP A 138 5.05 -8.82 5.76
C TRP A 138 6.39 -8.29 6.27
N ALA A 139 7.25 -7.79 5.38
CA ALA A 139 8.55 -7.24 5.77
C ALA A 139 8.41 -6.02 6.70
N ALA A 140 7.41 -5.18 6.46
CA ALA A 140 7.05 -4.04 7.30
C ALA A 140 6.65 -4.49 8.72
N LEU A 141 5.77 -5.49 8.84
CA LEU A 141 5.33 -6.02 10.14
C LEU A 141 6.43 -6.75 10.88
N TYR A 142 7.20 -7.58 10.19
CA TYR A 142 8.31 -8.32 10.76
C TYR A 142 9.43 -7.38 11.21
N GLY A 143 9.82 -6.43 10.35
CA GLY A 143 10.88 -5.47 10.69
C GLY A 143 10.50 -4.57 11.85
N ALA A 144 9.23 -4.13 11.92
CA ALA A 144 8.74 -3.32 13.03
C ALA A 144 8.45 -4.11 14.32
N SER A 145 8.57 -5.44 14.29
CA SER A 145 8.27 -6.29 15.43
C SER A 145 9.20 -5.95 16.61
N GLY A 146 8.62 -5.77 17.80
CA GLY A 146 9.36 -5.35 19.00
C GLY A 146 9.19 -3.88 19.40
N ARG A 147 8.73 -2.99 18.50
CA ARG A 147 8.44 -1.57 18.85
C ARG A 147 7.06 -1.13 18.36
N GLY A 148 6.16 -0.82 19.28
CA GLY A 148 4.78 -0.41 18.96
C GLY A 148 4.70 0.85 18.08
N SER A 149 5.57 1.83 18.32
CA SER A 149 5.71 3.04 17.50
C SER A 149 6.13 2.74 16.05
N ALA A 150 7.08 1.82 15.86
CA ALA A 150 7.53 1.39 14.54
C ALA A 150 6.43 0.64 13.78
N VAL A 151 5.62 -0.19 14.46
CA VAL A 151 4.49 -0.91 13.85
C VAL A 151 3.45 0.07 13.31
N VAL A 152 3.14 1.15 14.05
CA VAL A 152 2.23 2.21 13.57
C VAL A 152 2.79 2.88 12.31
N GLY A 153 4.07 3.25 12.33
CA GLY A 153 4.73 3.87 11.18
C GLY A 153 4.75 2.97 9.94
N ALA A 154 5.09 1.69 10.14
CA ALA A 154 5.16 0.69 9.08
C ALA A 154 3.77 0.41 8.47
N LEU A 155 2.73 0.26 9.30
CA LEU A 155 1.35 0.08 8.84
C LEU A 155 0.83 1.31 8.09
N PHE A 156 1.17 2.52 8.54
CA PHE A 156 0.78 3.75 7.87
C PHE A 156 1.43 3.89 6.48
N ALA A 157 2.69 3.49 6.33
CA ALA A 157 3.38 3.47 5.02
C ALA A 157 2.67 2.56 4.00
N LEU A 158 2.06 1.45 4.44
CA LEU A 158 1.30 0.52 3.59
C LEU A 158 -0.03 1.10 3.06
N VAL A 159 -0.50 2.22 3.61
CA VAL A 159 -1.73 2.89 3.15
C VAL A 159 -1.55 3.50 1.76
N ALA A 160 -0.34 3.95 1.41
CA ALA A 160 -0.07 4.63 0.14
C ALA A 160 -0.52 3.85 -1.11
N PRO A 161 -0.12 2.57 -1.33
CA PRO A 161 -0.60 1.79 -2.47
C PRO A 161 -2.12 1.56 -2.44
N VAL A 162 -2.74 1.46 -1.27
CA VAL A 162 -4.19 1.27 -1.13
C VAL A 162 -4.96 2.55 -1.49
N ALA A 163 -4.52 3.71 -0.97
CA ALA A 163 -5.13 5.01 -1.22
C ALA A 163 -5.02 5.42 -2.69
N ALA A 164 -3.82 5.25 -3.27
CA ALA A 164 -3.60 5.47 -4.70
C ALA A 164 -4.47 4.53 -5.55
N GLY A 165 -4.67 3.30 -5.09
CA GLY A 165 -5.62 2.38 -5.65
C GLY A 165 -7.05 2.93 -5.69
N VAL A 166 -7.58 3.38 -4.56
CA VAL A 166 -8.91 4.01 -4.52
C VAL A 166 -9.03 5.17 -5.51
N ALA A 167 -8.00 6.01 -5.60
CA ALA A 167 -7.94 7.16 -6.50
C ALA A 167 -7.80 6.79 -7.99
N ALA A 168 -7.37 5.58 -8.33
CA ALA A 168 -7.20 5.14 -9.73
C ALA A 168 -8.48 5.15 -10.56
N ARG A 169 -9.66 5.11 -9.92
CA ARG A 169 -10.96 5.30 -10.60
C ARG A 169 -11.09 6.67 -11.25
N GLN A 170 -10.33 7.65 -10.77
CA GLN A 170 -10.29 9.03 -11.27
C GLN A 170 -9.19 9.24 -12.33
N GLY A 171 -8.45 8.19 -12.70
CA GLY A 171 -7.39 8.20 -13.71
C GLY A 171 -5.98 8.03 -13.15
N GLY A 172 -5.05 7.55 -13.99
CA GLY A 172 -3.69 7.19 -13.58
C GLY A 172 -2.87 8.36 -13.01
N ARG A 173 -3.05 9.58 -13.54
CA ARG A 173 -2.36 10.77 -13.01
C ARG A 173 -2.81 11.13 -11.60
N VAL A 174 -4.12 11.02 -11.32
CA VAL A 174 -4.68 11.26 -9.99
C VAL A 174 -4.15 10.22 -9.02
N ALA A 175 -4.12 8.94 -9.41
CA ALA A 175 -3.53 7.88 -8.60
C ALA A 175 -2.06 8.12 -8.29
N ALA A 176 -1.26 8.55 -9.27
CA ALA A 176 0.15 8.86 -9.06
C ALA A 176 0.37 10.03 -8.09
N MET A 177 -0.45 11.09 -8.19
CA MET A 177 -0.40 12.22 -7.25
C MET A 177 -0.79 11.77 -5.83
N VAL A 178 -1.86 10.98 -5.69
CA VAL A 178 -2.29 10.42 -4.41
C VAL A 178 -1.23 9.48 -3.84
N ALA A 179 -0.60 8.64 -4.67
CA ALA A 179 0.53 7.83 -4.25
C ALA A 179 1.66 8.69 -3.69
N GLY A 180 2.05 9.76 -4.39
CA GLY A 180 3.08 10.69 -3.92
C GLY A 180 2.75 11.31 -2.55
N VAL A 181 1.52 11.83 -2.40
CA VAL A 181 1.05 12.42 -1.12
C VAL A 181 1.16 11.40 0.02
N TRP A 182 0.66 10.19 -0.18
CA TRP A 182 0.65 9.18 0.87
C TRP A 182 2.02 8.54 1.11
N VAL A 183 2.91 8.48 0.12
CA VAL A 183 4.30 8.06 0.32
C VAL A 183 5.04 9.08 1.18
N VAL A 184 4.92 10.37 0.89
CA VAL A 184 5.57 11.43 1.68
C VAL A 184 5.06 11.42 3.13
N ALA A 185 3.73 11.36 3.31
CA ALA A 185 3.14 11.20 4.63
C ALA A 185 3.62 9.91 5.30
N GLY A 186 3.66 8.81 4.55
CA GLY A 186 4.15 7.50 4.94
C GLY A 186 5.54 7.55 5.56
N VAL A 187 6.49 8.13 4.82
CA VAL A 187 7.89 8.29 5.24
C VAL A 187 7.99 9.18 6.48
N ALA A 188 7.24 10.28 6.55
CA ALA A 188 7.26 11.18 7.71
C ALA A 188 6.76 10.49 8.99
N VAL A 189 5.66 9.75 8.91
CA VAL A 189 5.10 8.99 10.04
C VAL A 189 6.01 7.83 10.40
N ALA A 190 6.53 7.12 9.40
CA ALA A 190 7.47 6.03 9.59
C ALA A 190 8.73 6.50 10.33
N ARG A 191 9.30 7.64 9.92
CA ARG A 191 10.46 8.21 10.61
C ARG A 191 10.14 8.59 12.04
N THR A 192 8.97 9.19 12.29
CA THR A 192 8.50 9.47 13.65
C THR A 192 8.36 8.19 14.48
N GLY A 193 7.80 7.13 13.89
CA GLY A 193 7.66 5.81 14.51
C GLY A 193 9.00 5.12 14.79
N GLY A 194 10.02 5.37 13.96
CA GLY A 194 11.37 4.85 14.15
C GLY A 194 12.15 5.52 15.29
N ILE A 195 11.84 6.78 15.59
CA ILE A 195 12.53 7.59 16.62
C ILE A 195 11.77 7.53 17.96
N ALA A 196 10.45 7.45 17.96
CA ALA A 196 9.65 7.53 19.18
C ALA A 196 9.79 6.28 20.06
N GLU A 197 10.14 6.49 21.34
CA GLU A 197 10.18 5.43 22.37
C GLU A 197 8.79 4.94 22.78
N ALA A 198 7.78 5.80 22.64
CA ALA A 198 6.39 5.49 23.00
C ALA A 198 5.49 5.40 21.76
N THR A 199 4.43 4.59 21.84
CA THR A 199 3.45 4.41 20.76
C THR A 199 2.59 5.67 20.51
N ARG A 200 2.30 6.45 21.56
CA ARG A 200 1.36 7.60 21.48
C ARG A 200 1.80 8.69 20.47
N PRO A 201 3.05 9.19 20.48
CA PRO A 201 3.52 10.14 19.47
C PRO A 201 3.38 9.64 18.03
N ALA A 202 3.69 8.36 17.79
CA ALA A 202 3.57 7.75 16.46
C ALA A 202 2.10 7.71 16.00
N VAL A 203 1.16 7.42 16.89
CA VAL A 203 -0.29 7.46 16.59
C VAL A 203 -0.75 8.88 16.28
N VAL A 204 -0.33 9.87 17.08
CA VAL A 204 -0.67 11.29 16.82
C VAL A 204 -0.13 11.73 15.47
N ALA A 205 1.12 11.41 15.15
CA ALA A 205 1.72 11.70 13.85
C ALA A 205 0.95 11.04 12.71
N ALA A 206 0.59 9.76 12.86
CA ALA A 206 -0.22 9.03 11.87
C ALA A 206 -1.59 9.67 11.64
N VAL A 207 -2.27 10.10 12.69
CA VAL A 207 -3.58 10.77 12.60
C VAL A 207 -3.44 12.14 11.90
N VAL A 208 -2.48 12.96 12.31
CA VAL A 208 -2.25 14.29 11.73
C VAL A 208 -1.86 14.19 10.26
N ALA A 209 -0.87 13.34 9.93
CA ALA A 209 -0.43 13.11 8.57
C ALA A 209 -1.55 12.49 7.71
N GLY A 210 -2.33 11.57 8.27
CA GLY A 210 -3.48 10.96 7.60
C GLY A 210 -4.57 11.97 7.27
N MET A 211 -4.89 12.90 8.18
CA MET A 211 -5.83 13.99 7.91
C MET A 211 -5.30 14.92 6.82
N ALA A 212 -4.05 15.36 6.91
CA ALA A 212 -3.42 16.22 5.90
C ALA A 212 -3.38 15.55 4.51
N ALA A 213 -2.97 14.28 4.46
CA ALA A 213 -2.97 13.48 3.23
C ALA A 213 -4.39 13.27 2.68
N GLY A 214 -5.39 13.11 3.55
CA GLY A 214 -6.81 13.03 3.20
C GLY A 214 -7.32 14.31 2.55
N VAL A 215 -7.03 15.47 3.15
CA VAL A 215 -7.38 16.79 2.59
C VAL A 215 -6.71 17.00 1.24
N ALA A 216 -5.42 16.71 1.13
CA ALA A 216 -4.68 16.82 -0.13
C ALA A 216 -5.23 15.86 -1.21
N THR A 217 -5.57 14.63 -0.84
CA THR A 217 -6.22 13.66 -1.73
C THR A 217 -7.57 14.20 -2.23
N GLY A 218 -8.39 14.75 -1.34
CA GLY A 218 -9.67 15.39 -1.70
C GLY A 218 -9.48 16.53 -2.68
N ALA A 219 -8.51 17.42 -2.42
CA ALA A 219 -8.19 18.54 -3.32
C ALA A 219 -7.75 18.05 -4.71
N VAL A 220 -6.90 17.02 -4.78
CA VAL A 220 -6.44 16.42 -6.04
C VAL A 220 -7.61 15.82 -6.82
N VAL A 221 -8.49 15.05 -6.16
CA VAL A 221 -9.66 14.42 -6.80
C VAL A 221 -10.67 15.47 -7.28
N ILE A 222 -10.99 16.47 -6.46
CA ILE A 222 -11.92 17.56 -6.82
C ILE A 222 -11.36 18.37 -7.99
N SER A 223 -10.07 18.68 -7.97
CA SER A 223 -9.40 19.40 -9.07
C SER A 223 -9.49 18.61 -10.37
N ALA A 224 -9.21 17.30 -10.33
CA ALA A 224 -9.33 16.44 -11.50
C ALA A 224 -10.78 16.37 -12.04
N ALA A 225 -11.78 16.32 -11.16
CA ALA A 225 -13.19 16.35 -11.55
C ALA A 225 -13.57 17.68 -12.23
N ARG A 226 -13.15 18.83 -11.67
CA ARG A 226 -13.38 20.16 -12.27
C ARG A 226 -12.75 20.30 -13.64
N TRP A 227 -11.51 19.81 -13.80
CA TRP A 227 -10.81 19.80 -15.09
C TRP A 227 -11.53 18.98 -16.16
N ARG A 228 -12.18 17.87 -15.78
CA ARG A 228 -12.99 17.07 -16.72
C ARG A 228 -14.25 17.82 -17.15
N LEU A 229 -14.96 18.44 -16.21
CA LEU A 229 -16.17 19.22 -16.49
C LEU A 229 -15.89 20.41 -17.42
N ALA A 230 -14.76 21.10 -17.23
CA ALA A 230 -14.36 22.23 -18.08
C ALA A 230 -13.99 21.83 -19.52
N ARG A 231 -13.65 20.55 -19.76
CA ARG A 231 -13.28 20.03 -21.09
C ARG A 231 -14.44 19.34 -21.83
N SER A 232 -15.57 19.11 -21.19
CA SER A 232 -16.75 18.62 -21.90
C SER A 232 -17.17 19.68 -22.91
N PRO A 233 -17.14 19.39 -24.24
CA PRO A 233 -17.64 20.31 -25.23
C PRO A 233 -19.08 20.64 -24.85
N ARG A 234 -19.39 21.93 -24.67
CA ARG A 234 -20.79 22.36 -24.71
C ARG A 234 -21.29 21.93 -26.07
N SER A 235 -22.17 20.92 -26.12
CA SER A 235 -22.91 20.61 -27.32
C SER A 235 -23.56 21.92 -27.77
N ALA A 236 -23.07 22.47 -28.87
CA ALA A 236 -23.62 23.65 -29.50
C ALA A 236 -25.09 23.36 -29.77
N GLY A 237 -25.96 24.09 -29.07
CA GLY A 237 -27.33 24.33 -29.51
C GLY A 237 -27.34 25.45 -30.53
#